data_AF-A0A3N0CGV7-F1
#
_entry.id   AF-A0A3N0CGV7-F1
#
_cell.length_a   1.000
_cell.length_b   1.000
_cell.length_c   1.000
_cell.angle_alpha   90.00
_cell.angle_beta   90.00
_cell.angle_gamma   90.00
#
_symmetry.space_group_name_H-M   'P 1'
#
loop_
_entity.id
_entity.type
_entity.pdbx_description
1 polymer ?
#
loop_
_entity_poly.entity_id
_entity_poly.type
_entity_poly.pdbx_seq_one_letter_code
_entity_poly.pdbx_strand_id
1 'polypeptide(L)'
;MTREQLAEIGWPLGKSTIPRGVDLWVPFDRTVGVYGPQGSGKTLDLLTPALLSAPGAALVTLTKPEDLFLTLDARAQDERPVHVLDPFDLAPGVPQLIWDPIDGCEDSMTAERRAKAFTAGTVGGAVTRGTGDDAARFYAAEGAKVLQAYFHSAALAGASLDDVLTWLSDPHNAGQPEEILRTHPGAAPFWDGLLRGAIHGDDRTAGNTITTVQQAMALFFQESIRRRCAPGPGRPAIDLKAAIEAGGTIYLLGRDDPYASASPLMTAIAEHVLDTALGMAMASPYGRLCPSFLACLDELPSTTPLPTLRTRIANERALGLSFIYAAQTWRQLVICYGEDEARTMFGLTNNIVVFGGGKDIEFYKEISDLLGTTRVARRSFNLSHGAWGSSFYGDDVPVLRPEEIRRLPERHALVVAENAKPFIARLSRCIDGKAGRALLSAQTEARSRANRTRGGRRWRTNLHVFSLFLFRHRRR
;
A
#
# COMPACT_ATOMS: atom_id res chain seq x y z
N MET A 1 10.32 -29.72 12.12
CA MET A 1 10.35 -29.33 10.70
C MET A 1 11.75 -28.87 10.38
N THR A 2 12.29 -29.27 9.24
CA THR A 2 13.56 -28.72 8.73
C THR A 2 13.34 -27.28 8.25
N ARG A 3 14.42 -26.53 8.03
CA ARG A 3 14.34 -25.16 7.52
C ARG A 3 13.69 -25.09 6.12
N GLU A 4 13.92 -26.11 5.30
CA GLU A 4 13.33 -26.23 3.96
C GLU A 4 11.81 -26.42 4.04
N GLN A 5 11.34 -27.30 4.92
CA GLN A 5 9.91 -27.49 5.18
C GLN A 5 9.24 -26.21 5.72
N LEU A 6 9.95 -25.40 6.51
CA LEU A 6 9.42 -24.13 7.02
C LEU A 6 9.31 -23.07 5.91
N ALA A 7 10.24 -23.06 4.95
CA ALA A 7 10.22 -22.14 3.82
C ALA A 7 9.04 -22.38 2.86
N GLU A 8 8.47 -23.58 2.85
CA GLU A 8 7.26 -23.89 2.07
C GLU A 8 5.98 -23.29 2.67
N ILE A 9 5.96 -23.07 4.00
CA ILE A 9 4.74 -22.67 4.73
C ILE A 9 4.81 -21.25 5.30
N GLY A 10 5.99 -20.62 5.34
CA GLY A 10 6.16 -19.27 5.84
C GLY A 10 7.48 -18.62 5.45
N TRP A 11 7.60 -17.35 5.80
CA TRP A 11 8.80 -16.55 5.59
C TRP A 11 9.59 -16.35 6.91
N PRO A 12 10.92 -16.19 6.84
CA PRO A 12 11.76 -16.07 8.02
C PRO A 12 11.65 -14.66 8.63
N LEU A 13 11.25 -14.57 9.90
CA LEU A 13 11.22 -13.31 10.65
C LEU A 13 12.58 -13.00 11.29
N GLY A 14 13.28 -14.01 11.79
CA GLY A 14 14.58 -13.83 12.44
C GLY A 14 14.86 -14.87 13.52
N LYS A 15 15.57 -14.46 14.57
CA LYS A 15 15.87 -15.32 15.72
C LYS A 15 15.45 -14.66 17.02
N SER A 16 14.80 -15.40 17.91
CA SER A 16 14.46 -14.92 19.23
C SER A 16 15.73 -14.70 20.07
N THR A 17 15.88 -13.49 20.60
CA THR A 17 16.93 -13.13 21.56
C THR A 17 16.41 -13.15 22.99
N ILE A 18 15.11 -12.94 23.20
CA ILE A 18 14.48 -13.02 24.51
C ILE A 18 13.10 -13.67 24.31
N PRO A 19 12.90 -14.95 24.72
CA PRO A 19 13.91 -15.91 25.18
C PRO A 19 14.88 -16.31 24.06
N ARG A 20 16.13 -16.70 24.38
CA ARG A 20 17.15 -16.99 23.36
C ARG A 20 16.90 -18.30 22.63
N GLY A 21 17.20 -18.33 21.33
CA GLY A 21 17.60 -19.55 20.63
C GLY A 21 16.57 -20.19 19.70
N VAL A 22 15.47 -19.50 19.38
CA VAL A 22 14.43 -20.03 18.49
C VAL A 22 14.45 -19.30 17.15
N ASP A 23 14.46 -20.05 16.05
CA ASP A 23 14.24 -19.48 14.70
C ASP A 23 12.75 -19.15 14.52
N LEU A 24 12.48 -17.93 14.10
CA LEU A 24 11.13 -17.39 14.01
C LEU A 24 10.68 -17.34 12.55
N TRP A 25 9.49 -17.88 12.30
CA TRP A 25 8.86 -17.95 10.99
C TRP A 25 7.43 -17.47 11.08
N VAL A 26 6.98 -16.76 10.05
CA VAL A 26 5.60 -16.29 9.94
C VAL A 26 4.95 -17.05 8.79
N PRO A 27 3.86 -17.79 9.04
CA PRO A 27 3.14 -18.48 7.98
C PRO A 27 2.62 -17.51 6.90
N PHE A 28 2.60 -17.96 5.63
CA PHE A 28 2.17 -17.14 4.48
C PHE A 28 0.69 -16.77 4.48
N ASP A 29 -0.10 -17.23 5.45
CA ASP A 29 -1.51 -16.86 5.63
C ASP A 29 -1.72 -15.86 6.78
N ARG A 30 -0.67 -15.44 7.50
CA ARG A 30 -0.82 -14.54 8.67
C ARG A 30 -0.58 -13.09 8.29
N THR A 31 -1.41 -12.22 8.83
CA THR A 31 -1.24 -10.77 8.71
C THR A 31 -0.19 -10.27 9.70
N VAL A 32 0.65 -9.34 9.27
CA VAL A 32 1.66 -8.69 10.11
C VAL A 32 1.51 -7.18 10.07
N GLY A 33 1.33 -6.58 11.25
CA GLY A 33 1.34 -5.13 11.44
C GLY A 33 2.72 -4.69 11.94
N VAL A 34 3.38 -3.83 11.18
CA VAL A 34 4.75 -3.39 11.45
C VAL A 34 4.76 -1.92 11.86
N TYR A 35 5.23 -1.64 13.06
CA TYR A 35 5.23 -0.31 13.67
C TYR A 35 6.65 0.13 13.99
N GLY A 36 7.07 1.29 13.49
CA GLY A 36 8.40 1.82 13.79
C GLY A 36 8.73 3.10 13.05
N PRO A 37 9.57 3.98 13.59
CA PRO A 37 9.90 5.25 12.94
C PRO A 37 10.60 5.05 11.58
N GLN A 38 10.71 6.12 10.81
CA GLN A 38 11.52 6.12 9.59
C GLN A 38 12.98 5.73 9.91
N GLY A 39 13.56 4.85 9.09
CA GLY A 39 14.94 4.37 9.28
C GLY A 39 15.11 3.24 10.31
N SER A 40 14.04 2.76 10.96
CA SER A 40 14.14 1.66 11.94
C SER A 40 14.49 0.29 11.35
N GLY A 41 14.44 0.17 10.02
CA GLY A 41 14.73 -1.07 9.30
C GLY A 41 13.50 -1.85 8.82
N LYS A 42 12.25 -1.36 9.00
CA LYS A 42 11.01 -2.06 8.57
C LYS A 42 11.13 -2.71 7.19
N THR A 43 11.54 -1.93 6.19
CA THR A 43 11.66 -2.37 4.79
C THR A 43 12.73 -3.46 4.64
N LEU A 44 13.98 -3.18 4.99
CA LEU A 44 15.13 -4.08 4.77
C LEU A 44 15.20 -5.29 5.72
N ASP A 45 14.66 -5.15 6.93
CA ASP A 45 14.76 -6.14 8.00
C ASP A 45 13.53 -7.05 8.08
N LEU A 46 12.39 -6.68 7.49
CA LEU A 46 11.14 -7.45 7.55
C LEU A 46 10.39 -7.54 6.21
N LEU A 47 9.99 -6.42 5.60
CA LEU A 47 9.11 -6.43 4.41
C LEU A 47 9.81 -7.08 3.20
N THR A 48 11.05 -6.65 2.88
CA THR A 48 11.82 -7.21 1.78
C THR A 48 12.13 -8.69 1.97
N PRO A 49 12.62 -9.17 3.14
CA PRO A 49 12.74 -10.61 3.40
C PRO A 49 11.45 -11.40 3.18
N ALA A 50 10.30 -10.88 3.64
CA ALA A 50 9.00 -11.53 3.45
C ALA A 50 8.62 -11.60 1.96
N LEU A 51 8.77 -10.49 1.22
CA LEU A 51 8.51 -10.42 -0.22
C LEU A 51 9.40 -11.37 -1.04
N LEU A 52 10.70 -11.41 -0.74
CA LEU A 52 11.63 -12.30 -1.45
C LEU A 52 11.33 -13.78 -1.18
N SER A 53 10.74 -14.10 -0.02
CA SER A 53 10.37 -15.46 0.34
C SER A 53 8.97 -15.86 -0.16
N ALA A 54 8.17 -14.92 -0.67
CA ALA A 54 6.78 -15.18 -1.06
C ALA A 54 6.71 -16.09 -2.30
N PRO A 55 6.07 -17.28 -2.21
CA PRO A 55 6.01 -18.20 -3.34
C PRO A 55 5.07 -17.69 -4.42
N GLY A 56 3.94 -17.08 -4.04
CA GLY A 56 2.92 -16.59 -4.97
C GLY A 56 3.12 -15.15 -5.42
N ALA A 57 2.13 -14.67 -6.16
CA ALA A 57 2.07 -13.29 -6.61
C ALA A 57 2.06 -12.30 -5.44
N ALA A 58 2.49 -11.07 -5.71
CA ALA A 58 2.57 -10.05 -4.68
C ALA A 58 2.18 -8.66 -5.17
N LEU A 59 1.58 -7.88 -4.29
CA LEU A 59 1.37 -6.44 -4.43
C LEU A 59 2.34 -5.73 -3.48
N VAL A 60 3.09 -4.75 -3.99
CA VAL A 60 4.11 -4.05 -3.20
C VAL A 60 3.91 -2.55 -3.35
N THR A 61 3.71 -1.83 -2.25
CA THR A 61 3.73 -0.36 -2.25
C THR A 61 5.11 0.13 -1.80
N LEU A 62 5.68 1.09 -2.52
CA LEU A 62 7.01 1.63 -2.26
C LEU A 62 7.03 3.14 -2.52
N THR A 63 7.85 3.85 -1.74
CA THR A 63 8.09 5.29 -1.96
C THR A 63 9.47 5.59 -2.54
N LYS A 64 10.38 4.61 -2.56
CA LYS A 64 11.76 4.77 -3.02
C LYS A 64 12.09 3.81 -4.15
N PRO A 65 12.66 4.31 -5.27
CA PRO A 65 13.13 3.47 -6.36
C PRO A 65 14.22 2.47 -5.95
N GLU A 66 15.04 2.81 -4.96
CA GLU A 66 16.11 1.91 -4.51
C GLU A 66 15.55 0.62 -3.90
N ASP A 67 14.41 0.68 -3.20
CA ASP A 67 13.75 -0.51 -2.64
C ASP A 67 13.10 -1.37 -3.75
N LEU A 68 12.61 -0.73 -4.82
CA LEU A 68 12.15 -1.41 -6.03
C LEU A 68 13.31 -2.15 -6.69
N PHE A 69 14.42 -1.46 -6.98
CA PHE A 69 15.58 -2.06 -7.65
C PHE A 69 16.20 -3.20 -6.85
N LEU A 70 16.08 -3.18 -5.52
CA LEU A 70 16.58 -4.24 -4.66
C LEU A 70 15.84 -5.57 -4.86
N THR A 71 14.57 -5.53 -5.22
CA THR A 71 13.71 -6.72 -5.30
C THR A 71 13.26 -7.08 -6.71
N LEU A 72 13.30 -6.13 -7.65
CA LEU A 72 12.79 -6.27 -9.02
C LEU A 72 13.33 -7.52 -9.72
N ASP A 73 14.66 -7.64 -9.82
CA ASP A 73 15.29 -8.74 -10.58
C ASP A 73 15.11 -10.09 -9.87
N ALA A 74 15.09 -10.09 -8.53
CA ALA A 74 14.84 -11.31 -7.74
C ALA A 74 13.39 -11.80 -7.90
N ARG A 75 12.42 -10.88 -7.98
CA ARG A 75 11.00 -11.21 -8.20
C ARG A 75 10.67 -11.54 -9.65
N ALA A 76 11.54 -11.16 -10.59
CA ALA A 76 11.45 -11.53 -12.01
C ALA A 76 12.17 -12.85 -12.35
N GLN A 77 12.80 -13.51 -11.37
CA GLN A 77 13.38 -14.84 -11.58
C GLN A 77 12.27 -15.84 -11.98
N ASP A 78 12.68 -16.90 -12.68
CA ASP A 78 11.78 -17.96 -13.16
C ASP A 78 10.63 -17.43 -14.05
N GLU A 79 10.93 -16.38 -14.83
CA GLU A 79 10.00 -15.75 -15.80
C GLU A 79 8.74 -15.13 -15.18
N ARG A 80 8.74 -14.91 -13.87
CA ARG A 80 7.61 -14.28 -13.16
C ARG A 80 7.44 -12.83 -13.65
N PRO A 81 6.24 -12.43 -14.09
CA PRO A 81 6.03 -11.08 -14.60
C PRO A 81 6.15 -10.05 -13.47
N VAL A 82 6.83 -8.94 -13.74
CA VAL A 82 6.87 -7.79 -12.85
C VAL A 82 6.29 -6.60 -13.57
N HIS A 83 5.45 -5.82 -12.89
CA HIS A 83 4.83 -4.62 -13.46
C HIS A 83 4.92 -3.48 -12.45
N VAL A 84 5.39 -2.32 -12.90
CA VAL A 84 5.61 -1.16 -12.03
C VAL A 84 4.75 0.01 -12.47
N LEU A 85 3.85 0.46 -11.59
CA LEU A 85 3.22 1.75 -11.72
C LEU A 85 4.18 2.82 -11.22
N ASP A 86 4.65 3.69 -12.12
CA ASP A 86 5.54 4.81 -11.80
C ASP A 86 5.01 6.11 -12.44
N PRO A 87 4.05 6.78 -11.78
CA PRO A 87 3.46 8.03 -12.28
C PRO A 87 4.48 9.17 -12.39
N PHE A 88 5.66 9.07 -11.78
CA PHE A 88 6.64 10.16 -11.70
C PHE A 88 7.98 9.88 -12.41
N ASP A 89 8.12 8.75 -13.12
CA ASP A 89 9.29 8.36 -13.94
C ASP A 89 10.55 8.29 -13.06
N LEU A 90 10.36 7.84 -11.82
CA LEU A 90 11.42 7.67 -10.84
C LEU A 90 12.34 6.51 -11.21
N ALA A 91 11.80 5.44 -11.79
CA ALA A 91 12.49 4.22 -12.21
C ALA A 91 12.29 3.94 -13.71
N PRO A 92 12.81 4.79 -14.63
CA PRO A 92 12.59 4.63 -16.06
C PRO A 92 13.19 3.33 -16.61
N GLY A 93 12.50 2.67 -17.53
CA GLY A 93 12.99 1.46 -18.20
C GLY A 93 12.75 0.16 -17.45
N VAL A 94 12.06 0.20 -16.30
CA VAL A 94 11.45 -0.98 -15.70
C VAL A 94 10.17 -1.38 -16.47
N PRO A 95 9.75 -2.66 -16.39
CA PRO A 95 8.45 -3.09 -16.93
C PRO A 95 7.31 -2.27 -16.35
N GLN A 96 6.48 -1.68 -17.22
CA GLN A 96 5.44 -0.74 -16.80
C GLN A 96 4.13 -1.48 -16.48
N LEU A 97 3.42 -0.98 -15.47
CA LEU A 97 2.01 -1.26 -15.26
C LEU A 97 1.19 -0.22 -16.03
N ILE A 98 0.47 -0.69 -17.03
CA ILE A 98 -0.52 0.10 -17.77
C ILE A 98 -1.89 -0.38 -17.30
N TRP A 99 -2.72 0.54 -16.82
CA TRP A 99 -4.00 0.22 -16.22
C TRP A 99 -5.08 1.16 -16.74
N ASP A 100 -6.21 0.58 -17.14
CA ASP A 100 -7.38 1.32 -17.58
C ASP A 100 -8.38 1.49 -16.43
N PRO A 101 -8.68 2.73 -16.00
CA PRO A 101 -9.72 2.97 -14.99
C PRO A 101 -11.15 2.79 -15.51
N ILE A 102 -11.38 2.55 -16.80
CA ILE A 102 -12.71 2.35 -17.39
C ILE A 102 -12.99 0.87 -17.67
N ASP A 103 -11.96 0.08 -17.99
CA ASP A 103 -12.10 -1.34 -18.35
C ASP A 103 -12.87 -2.14 -17.28
N GLY A 104 -13.93 -2.85 -17.67
CA GLY A 104 -14.82 -3.60 -16.79
C GLY A 104 -15.87 -2.78 -16.04
N CYS A 105 -15.92 -1.45 -16.21
CA CYS A 105 -16.95 -0.61 -15.58
C CYS A 105 -18.32 -0.69 -16.28
N GLU A 106 -18.50 -1.54 -17.29
CA GLU A 106 -19.83 -1.96 -17.76
C GLU A 106 -20.59 -2.67 -16.64
N ASP A 107 -19.88 -3.36 -15.74
CA ASP A 107 -20.42 -3.80 -14.46
C ASP A 107 -20.47 -2.63 -13.47
N SER A 108 -21.68 -2.29 -13.04
CA SER A 108 -21.93 -1.14 -12.16
C SER A 108 -21.24 -1.28 -10.80
N MET A 109 -21.15 -2.50 -10.26
CA MET A 109 -20.45 -2.76 -9.00
C MET A 109 -18.95 -2.46 -9.12
N THR A 110 -18.33 -2.83 -10.25
CA THR A 110 -16.93 -2.52 -10.56
C THR A 110 -16.72 -1.00 -10.68
N ALA A 111 -17.60 -0.29 -11.38
CA ALA A 111 -17.55 1.17 -11.49
C ALA A 111 -17.64 1.86 -10.11
N GLU A 112 -18.57 1.42 -9.26
CA GLU A 112 -18.76 1.95 -7.91
C GLU A 112 -17.52 1.70 -7.02
N ARG A 113 -16.99 0.48 -6.99
CA ARG A 113 -15.79 0.15 -6.20
C ARG A 113 -14.59 0.99 -6.62
N ARG A 114 -14.37 1.11 -7.93
CA ARG A 114 -13.23 1.88 -8.48
C ARG A 114 -13.36 3.35 -8.15
N ALA A 115 -14.54 3.94 -8.28
CA ALA A 115 -14.81 5.33 -7.92
C ALA A 115 -14.58 5.59 -6.43
N LYS A 116 -15.08 4.72 -5.54
CA LYS A 116 -14.86 4.80 -4.10
C LYS A 116 -13.37 4.71 -3.75
N ALA A 117 -12.62 3.85 -4.42
CA ALA A 117 -11.18 3.71 -4.19
C ALA A 117 -10.41 4.98 -4.58
N PHE A 118 -10.75 5.61 -5.72
CA PHE A 118 -10.17 6.89 -6.13
C PHE A 118 -10.44 8.00 -5.11
N THR A 119 -11.69 8.16 -4.67
CA THR A 119 -12.05 9.26 -3.76
C THR A 119 -11.59 9.01 -2.33
N ALA A 120 -11.52 7.76 -1.86
CA ALA A 120 -10.90 7.44 -0.57
C ALA A 120 -9.44 7.90 -0.50
N GLY A 121 -8.70 7.80 -1.62
CA GLY A 121 -7.32 8.26 -1.71
C GLY A 121 -7.13 9.77 -1.55
N THR A 122 -8.19 10.59 -1.59
CA THR A 122 -8.09 12.05 -1.40
C THR A 122 -8.20 12.49 0.07
N VAL A 123 -8.76 11.65 0.95
CA VAL A 123 -9.09 11.99 2.35
C VAL A 123 -7.84 12.36 3.15
N GLY A 124 -6.78 11.55 3.10
CA GLY A 124 -5.53 11.82 3.84
C GLY A 124 -4.89 13.18 3.46
N GLY A 125 -4.95 13.54 2.17
CA GLY A 125 -4.47 14.83 1.68
C GLY A 125 -5.36 16.01 2.09
N ALA A 126 -6.67 15.81 2.23
CA ALA A 126 -7.60 16.84 2.72
C ALA A 126 -7.45 17.10 4.22
N VAL A 127 -7.35 16.04 5.04
CA VAL A 127 -7.16 16.14 6.50
C VAL A 127 -5.83 16.84 6.82
N THR A 128 -4.77 16.51 6.10
CA THR A 128 -3.45 17.16 6.27
C THR A 128 -3.49 18.66 5.96
N ARG A 129 -4.41 19.10 5.09
CA ARG A 129 -4.63 20.53 4.74
C ARG A 129 -5.62 21.23 5.67
N GLY A 130 -6.01 20.60 6.78
CA GLY A 130 -6.84 21.20 7.82
C GLY A 130 -8.35 21.10 7.60
N THR A 131 -8.81 20.31 6.63
CA THR A 131 -10.23 19.96 6.52
C THR A 131 -10.60 18.97 7.63
N GLY A 132 -11.75 19.16 8.29
CA GLY A 132 -12.24 18.19 9.28
C GLY A 132 -12.50 16.82 8.64
N ASP A 133 -12.19 15.74 9.37
CA ASP A 133 -12.27 14.36 8.86
C ASP A 133 -13.66 14.02 8.28
N ASP A 134 -14.73 14.34 9.02
CA ASP A 134 -16.10 14.08 8.59
C ASP A 134 -16.47 14.76 7.27
N ALA A 135 -16.02 16.01 7.07
CA ALA A 135 -16.29 16.75 5.85
C ALA A 135 -15.52 16.17 4.66
N ALA A 136 -14.26 15.77 4.86
CA ALA A 136 -13.45 15.13 3.82
C ALA A 136 -14.08 13.80 3.37
N ARG A 137 -14.54 12.98 4.32
CA ARG A 137 -15.22 11.71 4.02
C ARG A 137 -16.55 11.89 3.33
N PHE A 138 -17.35 12.88 3.75
CA PHE A 138 -18.62 13.21 3.09
C PHE A 138 -18.40 13.57 1.60
N TYR A 139 -17.47 14.48 1.30
CA TYR A 139 -17.22 14.87 -0.09
C TYR A 139 -16.56 13.77 -0.91
N ALA A 140 -15.74 12.89 -0.31
CA ALA A 140 -15.23 11.70 -0.98
C ALA A 140 -16.38 10.75 -1.39
N ALA A 141 -17.41 10.60 -0.55
CA ALA A 141 -18.59 9.80 -0.86
C ALA A 141 -19.45 10.42 -1.97
N GLU A 142 -19.70 11.73 -1.94
CA GLU A 142 -20.41 12.43 -3.02
C GLU A 142 -19.63 12.38 -4.34
N GLY A 143 -18.31 12.57 -4.28
CA GLY A 143 -17.45 12.47 -5.46
C GLY A 143 -17.44 11.07 -6.08
N ALA A 144 -17.55 10.02 -5.26
CA ALA A 144 -17.64 8.66 -5.77
C ALA A 144 -18.89 8.45 -6.64
N LYS A 145 -20.03 9.08 -6.30
CA LYS A 145 -21.27 9.01 -7.10
C LYS A 145 -21.09 9.61 -8.50
N VAL A 146 -20.35 10.70 -8.61
CA VAL A 146 -20.06 11.33 -9.91
C VAL A 146 -19.10 10.45 -10.70
N LEU A 147 -18.01 10.01 -10.06
CA LEU A 147 -16.96 9.25 -10.75
C LEU A 147 -17.43 7.85 -11.18
N GLN A 148 -18.26 7.16 -10.38
CA GLN A 148 -18.83 5.86 -10.77
C GLN A 148 -19.75 6.00 -11.99
N ALA A 149 -20.55 7.08 -12.03
CA ALA A 149 -21.45 7.35 -13.13
C ALA A 149 -20.67 7.65 -14.40
N TYR A 150 -19.58 8.42 -14.31
CA TYR A 150 -18.70 8.71 -15.44
C TYR A 150 -17.98 7.46 -15.96
N PHE A 151 -17.38 6.64 -15.10
CA PHE A 151 -16.72 5.41 -15.53
C PHE A 151 -17.70 4.42 -16.16
N HIS A 152 -18.87 4.24 -15.57
CA HIS A 152 -19.91 3.36 -16.13
C HIS A 152 -20.41 3.88 -17.48
N SER A 153 -20.68 5.18 -17.60
CA SER A 153 -21.08 5.80 -18.87
C SER A 153 -20.02 5.64 -19.95
N ALA A 154 -18.75 5.86 -19.59
CA ALA A 154 -17.63 5.71 -20.51
C ALA A 154 -17.49 4.27 -21.00
N ALA A 155 -17.56 3.29 -20.10
CA ALA A 155 -17.46 1.88 -20.46
C ALA A 155 -18.61 1.46 -21.40
N LEU A 156 -19.86 1.83 -21.09
CA LEU A 156 -21.02 1.53 -21.93
C LEU A 156 -20.94 2.16 -23.32
N ALA A 157 -20.39 3.37 -23.42
CA ALA A 157 -20.26 4.09 -24.68
C ALA A 157 -18.97 3.76 -25.45
N GLY A 158 -18.08 2.93 -24.90
CA GLY A 158 -16.74 2.71 -25.46
C GLY A 158 -15.87 3.97 -25.50
N ALA A 159 -16.13 4.91 -24.59
CA ALA A 159 -15.40 6.17 -24.47
C ALA A 159 -14.08 5.97 -23.72
N SER A 160 -13.13 6.87 -23.98
CA SER A 160 -11.79 6.82 -23.43
C SER A 160 -11.66 7.60 -22.12
N LEU A 161 -10.52 7.43 -21.44
CA LEU A 161 -10.17 8.25 -20.28
C LEU A 161 -10.07 9.75 -20.64
N ASP A 162 -9.69 10.09 -21.87
CA ASP A 162 -9.68 11.48 -22.32
C ASP A 162 -11.09 12.08 -22.34
N ASP A 163 -12.10 11.31 -22.76
CA ASP A 163 -13.51 11.75 -22.76
C ASP A 163 -14.02 11.98 -21.34
N VAL A 164 -13.68 11.10 -20.40
CA VAL A 164 -14.00 11.28 -18.98
C VAL A 164 -13.36 12.54 -18.42
N LEU A 165 -12.11 12.83 -18.76
CA LEU A 165 -11.43 14.06 -18.34
C LEU A 165 -12.08 15.30 -18.96
N THR A 166 -12.57 15.22 -20.20
CA THR A 166 -13.37 16.28 -20.81
C THR A 166 -14.65 16.53 -20.01
N TRP A 167 -15.41 15.48 -19.65
CA TRP A 167 -16.60 15.63 -18.82
C TRP A 167 -16.31 16.19 -17.42
N LEU A 168 -15.15 15.87 -16.84
CA LEU A 168 -14.71 16.40 -15.54
C LEU A 168 -14.25 17.85 -15.59
N SER A 169 -13.77 18.30 -16.75
CA SER A 169 -13.29 19.68 -16.92
C SER A 169 -14.43 20.70 -16.95
N ASP A 170 -15.61 20.29 -17.42
CA ASP A 170 -16.83 21.12 -17.45
C ASP A 170 -18.09 20.29 -17.16
N PRO A 171 -18.30 19.85 -15.90
CA PRO A 171 -19.38 18.91 -15.55
C PRO A 171 -20.78 19.45 -15.81
N HIS A 172 -21.01 20.76 -15.67
CA HIS A 172 -22.35 21.35 -15.87
C HIS A 172 -22.79 21.34 -17.33
N ASN A 173 -21.84 21.33 -18.28
CA ASN A 173 -22.12 21.29 -19.71
C ASN A 173 -21.92 19.88 -20.32
N ALA A 174 -21.43 18.92 -19.53
CA ALA A 174 -21.25 17.53 -19.95
C ALA A 174 -22.57 16.74 -19.85
N GLY A 175 -23.49 16.94 -20.81
CA GLY A 175 -24.77 16.23 -20.84
C GLY A 175 -24.69 14.75 -21.24
N GLN A 176 -23.58 14.32 -21.86
CA GLN A 176 -23.43 12.97 -22.43
C GLN A 176 -23.55 11.85 -21.38
N PRO A 177 -22.88 11.89 -20.22
CA PRO A 177 -22.99 10.80 -19.24
C PRO A 177 -24.42 10.61 -18.72
N GLU A 178 -25.14 11.71 -18.45
CA GLU A 178 -26.54 11.62 -18.03
C GLU A 178 -27.44 11.01 -19.11
N GLU A 179 -27.21 11.35 -20.39
CA GLU A 179 -27.97 10.78 -21.50
C GLU A 179 -27.69 9.29 -21.67
N ILE A 180 -26.42 8.88 -21.59
CA ILE A 180 -26.01 7.47 -21.64
C ILE A 180 -26.69 6.69 -20.53
N LEU A 181 -26.64 7.19 -19.28
CA LEU A 181 -27.25 6.51 -18.13
C LEU A 181 -28.77 6.40 -18.22
N ARG A 182 -29.43 7.32 -18.93
CA ARG A 182 -30.89 7.29 -19.12
C ARG A 182 -31.34 6.36 -20.25
N THR A 183 -30.52 6.22 -21.29
CA THR A 183 -30.93 5.60 -22.56
C THR A 183 -30.28 4.26 -22.84
N HIS A 184 -29.09 4.00 -22.30
CA HIS A 184 -28.35 2.78 -22.58
C HIS A 184 -28.96 1.57 -21.83
N PRO A 185 -29.26 0.44 -22.51
CA PRO A 185 -29.88 -0.73 -21.88
C PRO A 185 -29.08 -1.35 -20.72
N GLY A 186 -27.76 -1.21 -20.76
CA GLY A 186 -26.85 -1.70 -19.71
C GLY A 186 -26.63 -0.71 -18.55
N ALA A 187 -27.27 0.46 -18.57
CA ALA A 187 -27.09 1.47 -17.53
C ALA A 187 -27.68 1.02 -16.19
N ALA A 188 -26.93 1.26 -15.12
CA ALA A 188 -27.40 1.07 -13.77
C ALA A 188 -28.64 1.95 -13.48
N PRO A 189 -29.76 1.37 -13.03
CA PRO A 189 -30.97 2.14 -12.76
C PRO A 189 -30.74 3.29 -11.78
N PHE A 190 -31.37 4.44 -12.05
CA PHE A 190 -31.37 5.65 -11.21
C PHE A 190 -30.04 6.39 -11.08
N TRP A 191 -28.96 5.91 -11.72
CA TRP A 191 -27.65 6.57 -11.64
C TRP A 191 -27.61 7.91 -12.37
N ASP A 192 -28.47 8.12 -13.38
CA ASP A 192 -28.67 9.41 -14.02
C ASP A 192 -29.18 10.46 -13.02
N GLY A 193 -30.15 10.10 -12.18
CA GLY A 193 -30.67 10.96 -11.11
C GLY A 193 -29.64 11.23 -10.00
N LEU A 194 -28.85 10.21 -9.63
CA LEU A 194 -27.77 10.37 -8.65
C LEU A 194 -26.68 11.32 -9.15
N LEU A 195 -26.26 11.17 -10.40
CA LEU A 195 -25.28 12.04 -11.04
C LEU A 195 -25.78 13.49 -11.08
N ARG A 196 -27.01 13.67 -11.56
CA ARG A 196 -27.66 14.98 -11.64
C ARG A 196 -27.74 15.65 -10.27
N GLY A 197 -28.16 14.91 -9.23
CA GLY A 197 -28.25 15.44 -7.87
C GLY A 197 -26.90 15.87 -7.29
N ALA A 198 -25.82 15.15 -7.62
CA ALA A 198 -24.48 15.46 -7.16
C ALA A 198 -23.86 16.67 -7.88
N ILE A 199 -24.17 16.88 -9.17
CA ILE A 199 -23.63 17.99 -9.98
C ILE A 199 -24.50 19.25 -9.89
N HIS A 200 -25.82 19.12 -9.83
CA HIS A 200 -26.78 20.22 -9.88
C HIS A 200 -27.51 20.45 -8.56
N GLY A 201 -27.00 19.89 -7.45
CA GLY A 201 -27.50 20.15 -6.10
C GLY A 201 -27.19 21.57 -5.62
N ASP A 202 -27.23 21.77 -4.30
CA ASP A 202 -26.83 23.05 -3.67
C ASP A 202 -25.43 23.49 -4.12
N ASP A 203 -25.30 24.75 -4.56
CA ASP A 203 -24.10 25.30 -5.24
C ASP A 203 -22.79 24.98 -4.50
N ARG A 204 -22.79 25.14 -3.16
CA ARG A 204 -21.60 24.89 -2.33
C ARG A 204 -21.26 23.41 -2.29
N THR A 205 -22.28 22.56 -2.16
CA THR A 205 -22.10 21.11 -2.08
C THR A 205 -21.65 20.54 -3.42
N ALA A 206 -22.32 20.92 -4.51
CA ALA A 206 -21.96 20.54 -5.87
C ALA A 206 -20.53 21.00 -6.23
N GLY A 207 -20.18 22.26 -5.93
CA GLY A 207 -18.82 22.77 -6.18
C GLY A 207 -17.73 22.01 -5.43
N ASN A 208 -17.94 21.67 -4.16
CA ASN A 208 -17.00 20.87 -3.37
C ASN A 208 -16.91 19.42 -3.85
N THR A 209 -18.03 18.82 -4.26
CA THR A 209 -18.06 17.49 -4.87
C THR A 209 -17.26 17.46 -6.17
N ILE A 210 -17.52 18.38 -7.11
CA ILE A 210 -16.78 18.50 -8.37
C ILE A 210 -15.28 18.67 -8.11
N THR A 211 -14.91 19.57 -7.18
CA THR A 211 -13.52 19.79 -6.79
C THR A 211 -12.88 18.50 -6.27
N THR A 212 -13.61 17.70 -5.50
CA THR A 212 -13.12 16.42 -4.95
C THR A 212 -12.88 15.40 -6.04
N VAL A 213 -13.77 15.29 -7.04
CA VAL A 213 -13.58 14.38 -8.18
C VAL A 213 -12.39 14.81 -9.04
N GLN A 214 -12.26 16.11 -9.31
CA GLN A 214 -11.11 16.67 -10.03
C GLN A 214 -9.79 16.40 -9.29
N GLN A 215 -9.79 16.49 -7.96
CA GLN A 215 -8.63 16.13 -7.14
C GLN A 215 -8.31 14.63 -7.20
N ALA A 216 -9.31 13.76 -7.17
CA ALA A 216 -9.13 12.31 -7.31
C ALA A 216 -8.50 11.93 -8.67
N MET A 217 -8.85 12.67 -9.72
CA MET A 217 -8.36 12.45 -11.09
C MET A 217 -7.19 13.36 -11.49
N ALA A 218 -6.65 14.16 -10.55
CA ALA A 218 -5.68 15.22 -10.82
C ALA A 218 -4.43 14.74 -11.58
N LEU A 219 -3.95 13.52 -11.27
CA LEU A 219 -2.78 12.95 -11.95
C LEU A 219 -3.01 12.76 -13.46
N PHE A 220 -4.23 12.39 -13.88
CA PHE A 220 -4.51 12.14 -15.28
C PHE A 220 -4.66 13.41 -16.13
N PHE A 221 -4.89 14.56 -15.49
CA PHE A 221 -4.80 15.86 -16.18
C PHE A 221 -3.38 16.18 -16.66
N GLN A 222 -2.35 15.56 -16.06
CA GLN A 222 -0.99 15.63 -16.58
C GLN A 222 -0.80 14.62 -17.72
N GLU A 223 -0.69 15.12 -18.95
CA GLU A 223 -0.53 14.29 -20.15
C GLU A 223 0.64 13.29 -20.04
N SER A 224 1.75 13.71 -19.42
CA SER A 224 2.93 12.85 -19.25
C SER A 224 2.65 11.64 -18.34
N ILE A 225 1.79 11.81 -17.33
CA ILE A 225 1.37 10.74 -16.41
C ILE A 225 0.36 9.84 -17.12
N ARG A 226 -0.65 10.43 -17.76
CA ARG A 226 -1.66 9.67 -18.51
C ARG A 226 -1.05 8.78 -19.58
N ARG A 227 -0.13 9.31 -20.39
CA ARG A 227 0.62 8.52 -21.38
C ARG A 227 1.44 7.39 -20.76
N ARG A 228 1.82 7.45 -19.48
CA ARG A 228 2.61 6.39 -18.83
C ARG A 228 1.74 5.31 -18.20
N CYS A 229 0.66 5.72 -17.55
CA CYS A 229 -0.15 4.84 -16.70
C CYS A 229 -1.43 4.34 -17.37
N ALA A 230 -1.97 5.02 -18.37
CA ALA A 230 -3.19 4.62 -19.07
C ALA A 230 -2.90 3.98 -20.44
N PRO A 231 -3.82 3.17 -20.98
CA PRO A 231 -3.66 2.57 -22.30
C PRO A 231 -3.54 3.61 -23.42
N GLY A 232 -2.90 3.18 -24.51
CA GLY A 232 -2.84 3.95 -25.74
C GLY A 232 -2.55 3.06 -26.94
N PRO A 233 -2.44 3.64 -28.15
CA PRO A 233 -2.17 2.88 -29.36
C PRO A 233 -0.91 2.00 -29.22
N GLY A 234 -1.08 0.67 -29.34
CA GLY A 234 0.00 -0.32 -29.20
C GLY A 234 0.50 -0.54 -27.77
N ARG A 235 -0.20 -0.03 -26.77
CA ARG A 235 0.12 -0.15 -25.34
C ARG A 235 -1.15 -0.47 -24.55
N PRO A 236 -1.64 -1.72 -24.63
CA PRO A 236 -2.85 -2.14 -23.93
C PRO A 236 -2.64 -2.16 -22.41
N ALA A 237 -3.75 -2.19 -21.67
CA ALA A 237 -3.72 -2.48 -20.24
C ALA A 237 -3.13 -3.87 -19.98
N ILE A 238 -2.53 -4.04 -18.80
CA ILE A 238 -2.01 -5.33 -18.34
C ILE A 238 -3.17 -6.20 -17.85
N ASP A 239 -3.20 -7.46 -18.28
CA ASP A 239 -4.08 -8.49 -17.70
C ASP A 239 -3.56 -8.86 -16.31
N LEU A 240 -4.18 -8.29 -15.28
CA LEU A 240 -3.83 -8.53 -13.88
C LEU A 240 -4.04 -9.99 -13.47
N LYS A 241 -5.07 -10.66 -14.01
CA LYS A 241 -5.37 -12.05 -13.67
C LYS A 241 -4.25 -12.95 -14.17
N ALA A 242 -3.84 -12.79 -15.42
CA ALA A 242 -2.71 -13.53 -15.99
C ALA A 242 -1.41 -13.26 -15.25
N ALA A 243 -1.15 -12.00 -14.87
CA ALA A 243 0.03 -11.64 -14.08
C ALA A 243 0.03 -12.31 -12.69
N ILE A 244 -1.11 -12.35 -12.00
CA ILE A 244 -1.24 -13.01 -10.69
C ILE A 244 -1.11 -14.53 -10.82
N GLU A 245 -1.70 -15.13 -11.84
CA GLU A 245 -1.65 -16.57 -12.11
C GLU A 245 -0.22 -17.05 -12.39
N ALA A 246 0.57 -16.23 -13.10
CA ALA A 246 1.99 -16.47 -13.33
C ALA A 246 2.89 -16.15 -12.11
N GLY A 247 2.31 -15.90 -10.93
CA GLY A 247 3.06 -15.58 -9.72
C GLY A 247 3.76 -14.21 -9.77
N GLY A 248 3.24 -13.28 -10.56
CA GLY A 248 3.85 -11.98 -10.82
C GLY A 248 3.86 -11.03 -9.63
N THR A 249 4.64 -9.95 -9.74
CA THR A 249 4.73 -8.91 -8.71
C THR A 249 4.34 -7.55 -9.28
N ILE A 250 3.34 -6.94 -8.65
CA ILE A 250 2.80 -5.64 -9.03
C ILE A 250 3.35 -4.62 -8.03
N TYR A 251 4.20 -3.73 -8.52
CA TYR A 251 4.81 -2.67 -7.75
C TYR A 251 4.06 -1.36 -7.97
N LEU A 252 3.64 -0.73 -6.90
CA LEU A 252 3.10 0.61 -6.90
C LEU A 252 4.16 1.54 -6.32
N LEU A 253 4.82 2.31 -7.20
CA LEU A 253 5.86 3.26 -6.83
C LEU A 253 5.27 4.67 -6.81
N GLY A 254 4.92 5.13 -5.62
CA GLY A 254 4.30 6.43 -5.41
C GLY A 254 5.08 7.23 -4.36
N ARG A 255 5.32 8.50 -4.62
CA ARG A 255 5.84 9.43 -3.62
C ARG A 255 4.73 10.43 -3.30
N ASP A 256 4.58 10.78 -2.03
CA ASP A 256 3.89 12.02 -1.66
C ASP A 256 4.75 13.20 -2.12
N ASP A 257 4.41 13.73 -3.29
CA ASP A 257 4.87 15.05 -3.72
C ASP A 257 3.96 16.11 -3.07
N PRO A 258 4.51 17.21 -2.51
CA PRO A 258 3.71 18.26 -1.89
C PRO A 258 2.65 18.89 -2.82
N TYR A 259 2.85 18.79 -4.13
CA TYR A 259 2.01 19.40 -5.15
C TYR A 259 1.12 18.39 -5.89
N ALA A 260 1.42 17.08 -5.81
CA ALA A 260 0.63 16.04 -6.47
C ALA A 260 0.65 14.72 -5.68
N SER A 261 -0.49 14.34 -5.10
CA SER A 261 -0.61 13.04 -4.43
C SER A 261 -0.93 11.95 -5.45
N ALA A 262 -0.16 10.85 -5.41
CA ALA A 262 -0.46 9.65 -6.18
C ALA A 262 -1.46 8.71 -5.49
N SER A 263 -1.80 8.99 -4.23
CA SER A 263 -2.66 8.15 -3.39
C SER A 263 -3.97 7.70 -4.10
N PRO A 264 -4.78 8.57 -4.75
CA PRO A 264 -6.00 8.15 -5.45
C PRO A 264 -5.79 7.04 -6.48
N LEU A 265 -4.80 7.21 -7.36
CA LEU A 265 -4.49 6.24 -8.42
C LEU A 265 -3.92 4.94 -7.82
N MET A 266 -3.04 5.07 -6.84
CA MET A 266 -2.39 3.95 -6.17
C MET A 266 -3.40 3.09 -5.43
N THR A 267 -4.32 3.71 -4.68
CA THR A 267 -5.41 3.04 -3.98
C THR A 267 -6.35 2.33 -4.94
N ALA A 268 -6.77 3.00 -6.03
CA ALA A 268 -7.64 2.39 -7.02
C ALA A 268 -7.04 1.12 -7.66
N ILE A 269 -5.75 1.16 -8.01
CA ILE A 269 -5.06 -0.01 -8.57
C ILE A 269 -4.85 -1.09 -7.52
N ALA A 270 -4.45 -0.72 -6.31
CA ALA A 270 -4.24 -1.68 -5.23
C ALA A 270 -5.54 -2.44 -4.90
N GLU A 271 -6.67 -1.75 -4.79
CA GLU A 271 -7.99 -2.35 -4.62
C GLU A 271 -8.35 -3.29 -5.79
N HIS A 272 -8.09 -2.88 -7.03
CA HIS A 272 -8.36 -3.72 -8.20
C HIS A 272 -7.50 -5.00 -8.23
N VAL A 273 -6.21 -4.90 -7.87
CA VAL A 273 -5.32 -6.07 -7.78
C VAL A 273 -5.80 -7.03 -6.69
N LEU A 274 -6.20 -6.50 -5.53
CA LEU A 274 -6.71 -7.31 -4.41
C LEU A 274 -8.05 -7.95 -4.76
N ASP A 275 -8.97 -7.24 -5.41
CA ASP A 275 -10.24 -7.79 -5.90
C ASP A 275 -10.02 -8.89 -6.94
N THR A 276 -9.04 -8.72 -7.83
CA THR A 276 -8.67 -9.75 -8.82
C THR A 276 -8.15 -11.00 -8.12
N ALA A 277 -7.22 -10.84 -7.17
CA ALA A 277 -6.69 -11.95 -6.38
C ALA A 277 -7.78 -12.67 -5.56
N LEU A 278 -8.72 -11.91 -4.98
CA LEU A 278 -9.86 -12.45 -4.24
C LEU A 278 -10.79 -13.27 -5.15
N GLY A 279 -11.14 -12.72 -6.33
CA GLY A 279 -11.95 -13.42 -7.32
C GLY A 279 -11.30 -14.73 -7.78
N MET A 280 -9.99 -14.72 -8.01
CA MET A 280 -9.22 -15.92 -8.32
C MET A 280 -9.22 -16.93 -7.17
N ALA A 281 -9.10 -16.47 -5.92
CA ALA A 281 -9.14 -17.34 -4.75
C ALA A 281 -10.51 -18.02 -4.58
N MET A 282 -11.61 -17.28 -4.81
CA MET A 282 -12.97 -17.82 -4.75
C MET A 282 -13.28 -18.82 -5.88
N ALA A 283 -12.69 -18.60 -7.06
CA ALA A 283 -12.82 -19.50 -8.21
C ALA A 283 -11.86 -20.72 -8.14
N SER A 284 -10.91 -20.71 -7.20
CA SER A 284 -9.90 -21.77 -7.06
C SER A 284 -10.54 -23.10 -6.64
N PRO A 285 -10.13 -24.24 -7.24
CA PRO A 285 -10.63 -25.56 -6.84
C PRO A 285 -10.25 -25.92 -5.39
N TYR A 286 -9.24 -25.26 -4.83
CA TYR A 286 -8.78 -25.48 -3.46
C TYR A 286 -9.53 -24.60 -2.43
N GLY A 287 -10.46 -23.74 -2.87
CA GLY A 287 -11.14 -22.76 -2.02
C GLY A 287 -10.22 -21.65 -1.49
N ARG A 288 -9.02 -21.53 -2.05
CA ARG A 288 -8.01 -20.52 -1.71
C ARG A 288 -7.02 -20.34 -2.84
N LEU A 289 -6.33 -19.20 -2.87
CA LEU A 289 -5.19 -19.00 -3.74
C LEU A 289 -4.00 -19.84 -3.27
N CYS A 290 -3.43 -20.61 -4.19
CA CYS A 290 -2.26 -21.45 -3.95
C CYS A 290 -1.32 -21.35 -5.17
N PRO A 291 -0.11 -20.80 -5.03
CA PRO A 291 0.49 -20.27 -3.79
C PRO A 291 -0.20 -19.00 -3.24
N SER A 292 0.05 -18.67 -1.96
CA SER A 292 -0.56 -17.51 -1.27
C SER A 292 -0.16 -16.18 -1.92
N PHE A 293 -1.11 -15.25 -2.02
CA PHE A 293 -0.85 -13.86 -2.44
C PHE A 293 -0.31 -13.04 -1.27
N LEU A 294 0.72 -12.23 -1.51
CA LEU A 294 1.27 -11.33 -0.50
C LEU A 294 1.07 -9.85 -0.87
N ALA A 295 0.29 -9.13 -0.07
CA ALA A 295 0.23 -7.67 -0.09
C ALA A 295 1.27 -7.09 0.91
N CYS A 296 2.39 -6.61 0.38
CA CYS A 296 3.45 -5.95 1.13
C CYS A 296 3.30 -4.43 1.03
N LEU A 297 2.62 -3.85 2.01
CA LEU A 297 2.16 -2.47 2.02
C LEU A 297 3.11 -1.60 2.85
N ASP A 298 4.22 -1.16 2.24
CA ASP A 298 5.11 -0.17 2.88
C ASP A 298 4.48 1.23 2.84
N GLU A 299 4.65 1.96 3.93
CA GLU A 299 4.10 3.31 4.12
C GLU A 299 2.61 3.43 3.73
N LEU A 300 1.81 2.46 4.15
CA LEU A 300 0.37 2.35 3.84
C LEU A 300 -0.39 3.68 4.01
N PRO A 301 -0.27 4.43 5.13
CA PRO A 301 -1.07 5.64 5.35
C PRO A 301 -0.77 6.79 4.39
N SER A 302 0.45 6.89 3.87
CA SER A 302 0.87 7.97 2.98
C SER A 302 0.82 7.58 1.50
N THR A 303 0.97 6.30 1.18
CA THR A 303 1.13 5.86 -0.21
C THR A 303 -0.16 5.33 -0.81
N THR A 304 -0.91 4.53 -0.05
CA THR A 304 -2.01 3.72 -0.58
C THR A 304 -3.00 3.43 0.56
N PRO A 305 -3.78 4.42 1.00
CA PRO A 305 -4.82 4.19 2.00
C PRO A 305 -5.85 3.23 1.41
N LEU A 306 -5.93 2.01 1.95
CA LEU A 306 -6.82 0.96 1.46
C LEU A 306 -8.09 0.93 2.31
N PRO A 307 -9.19 1.56 1.89
CA PRO A 307 -10.40 1.68 2.71
C PRO A 307 -10.96 0.31 3.12
N THR A 308 -10.77 -0.73 2.31
CA THR A 308 -11.27 -2.08 2.58
C THR A 308 -10.34 -2.92 3.47
N LEU A 309 -9.12 -2.45 3.79
CA LEU A 309 -8.09 -3.29 4.41
C LEU A 309 -8.56 -3.99 5.69
N ARG A 310 -9.39 -3.33 6.50
CA ARG A 310 -10.01 -3.93 7.69
C ARG A 310 -10.80 -5.20 7.36
N THR A 311 -11.70 -5.12 6.38
CA THR A 311 -12.55 -6.26 5.98
C THR A 311 -11.72 -7.34 5.30
N ARG A 312 -10.68 -6.95 4.55
CA ARG A 312 -9.76 -7.89 3.91
C ARG A 312 -8.96 -8.71 4.91
N ILE A 313 -8.34 -8.06 5.91
CA ILE A 313 -7.58 -8.73 6.97
C ILE A 313 -8.45 -9.74 7.73
N ALA A 314 -9.72 -9.42 7.97
CA ALA A 314 -10.65 -10.30 8.68
C ALA A 314 -11.04 -11.56 7.87
N ASN A 315 -11.29 -11.41 6.57
CA ASN A 315 -11.99 -12.43 5.78
C ASN A 315 -11.09 -13.17 4.77
N GLU A 316 -10.13 -12.48 4.16
CA GLU A 316 -9.42 -12.98 2.97
C GLU A 316 -8.24 -13.90 3.31
N ARG A 317 -7.86 -13.92 4.59
CA ARG A 317 -6.84 -14.82 5.11
C ARG A 317 -7.12 -16.29 4.78
N ALA A 318 -8.36 -16.75 5.00
CA ALA A 318 -8.73 -18.13 4.71
C ALA A 318 -8.65 -18.46 3.21
N LEU A 319 -8.74 -17.42 2.37
CA LEU A 319 -8.68 -17.51 0.92
C LEU A 319 -7.24 -17.41 0.38
N GLY A 320 -6.22 -17.35 1.24
CA GLY A 320 -4.82 -17.32 0.81
C GLY A 320 -4.33 -15.94 0.36
N LEU A 321 -4.92 -14.86 0.89
CA LEU A 321 -4.37 -13.51 0.78
C LEU A 321 -3.77 -13.11 2.13
N SER A 322 -2.53 -12.64 2.10
CA SER A 322 -1.79 -12.23 3.29
C SER A 322 -1.35 -10.79 3.20
N PHE A 323 -1.34 -10.10 4.33
CA PHE A 323 -1.05 -8.68 4.40
C PHE A 323 0.10 -8.41 5.35
N ILE A 324 1.09 -7.66 4.89
CA ILE A 324 2.13 -7.07 5.74
C ILE A 324 2.00 -5.57 5.53
N TYR A 325 1.57 -4.83 6.55
CA TYR A 325 1.44 -3.39 6.47
C TYR A 325 2.41 -2.70 7.42
N ALA A 326 3.02 -1.61 6.96
CA ALA A 326 3.95 -0.82 7.76
C ALA A 326 3.40 0.58 8.02
N ALA A 327 3.43 0.99 9.29
CA ALA A 327 3.09 2.34 9.74
C ALA A 327 4.26 2.95 10.51
N GLN A 328 4.51 4.25 10.33
CA GLN A 328 5.59 4.91 11.07
C GLN A 328 5.17 5.26 12.51
N THR A 329 3.91 5.67 12.67
CA THR A 329 3.30 6.03 13.96
C THR A 329 1.85 5.55 14.02
N TRP A 330 1.30 5.41 15.22
CA TRP A 330 -0.12 5.12 15.42
C TRP A 330 -1.00 6.22 14.81
N ARG A 331 -0.63 7.48 15.07
CA ARG A 331 -1.35 8.66 14.58
C ARG A 331 -1.54 8.69 13.06
N GLN A 332 -0.59 8.17 12.28
CA GLN A 332 -0.76 8.06 10.83
C GLN A 332 -1.91 7.12 10.44
N LEU A 333 -2.07 6.00 11.15
CA LEU A 333 -3.21 5.10 10.93
C LEU A 333 -4.52 5.78 11.32
N VAL A 334 -4.53 6.52 12.43
CA VAL A 334 -5.73 7.26 12.87
C VAL A 334 -6.13 8.34 11.87
N ILE A 335 -5.18 9.07 11.29
CA ILE A 335 -5.47 10.06 10.23
C ILE A 335 -6.05 9.40 8.98
N CYS A 336 -5.58 8.20 8.65
CA CYS A 336 -5.96 7.49 7.43
C CYS A 336 -7.31 6.76 7.56
N TYR A 337 -7.53 6.09 8.69
CA TYR A 337 -8.67 5.18 8.91
C TYR A 337 -9.68 5.74 9.93
N GLY A 338 -9.27 6.64 10.81
CA GLY A 338 -10.00 6.99 12.02
C GLY A 338 -9.59 6.12 13.20
N GLU A 339 -9.87 6.56 14.43
CA GLU A 339 -9.43 5.85 15.65
C GLU A 339 -10.05 4.45 15.75
N ASP A 340 -11.37 4.35 15.60
CA ASP A 340 -12.10 3.08 15.75
C ASP A 340 -11.66 2.02 14.72
N GLU A 341 -11.46 2.44 13.46
CA GLU A 341 -11.01 1.55 12.41
C GLU A 341 -9.55 1.12 12.60
N ALA A 342 -8.67 2.05 13.00
CA ALA A 342 -7.28 1.73 13.31
C ALA A 342 -7.17 0.73 14.49
N ARG A 343 -7.96 0.93 15.55
CA ARG A 343 -8.07 0.01 16.69
C ARG A 343 -8.55 -1.37 16.28
N THR A 344 -9.57 -1.41 15.44
CA THR A 344 -10.11 -2.68 14.92
C THR A 344 -9.07 -3.41 14.07
N MET A 345 -8.37 -2.71 13.18
CA MET A 345 -7.27 -3.30 12.40
C MET A 345 -6.15 -3.85 13.27
N PHE A 346 -5.74 -3.11 14.30
CA PHE A 346 -4.75 -3.56 15.28
C PHE A 346 -5.20 -4.84 15.99
N GLY A 347 -6.47 -4.91 16.44
CA GLY A 347 -7.02 -6.09 17.10
C GLY A 347 -7.20 -7.32 16.20
N LEU A 348 -7.38 -7.13 14.89
CA LEU A 348 -7.49 -8.23 13.91
C LEU A 348 -6.13 -8.76 13.45
N THR A 349 -5.05 -8.03 13.72
CA THR A 349 -3.71 -8.36 13.21
C THR A 349 -3.07 -9.47 14.03
N ASN A 350 -2.69 -10.57 13.35
CA ASN A 350 -2.16 -11.77 14.01
C ASN A 350 -0.81 -11.52 14.69
N ASN A 351 0.11 -10.85 13.97
CA ASN A 351 1.45 -10.59 14.46
C ASN A 351 1.71 -9.09 14.47
N ILE A 352 1.96 -8.53 15.64
CA ILE A 352 2.35 -7.14 15.81
C ILE A 352 3.87 -7.10 16.02
N VAL A 353 4.56 -6.37 15.14
CA VAL A 353 6.01 -6.19 15.20
C VAL A 353 6.33 -4.72 15.46
N VAL A 354 6.90 -4.43 16.62
CA VAL A 354 7.21 -3.08 17.08
C VAL A 354 8.73 -2.86 17.13
N PHE A 355 9.20 -1.88 16.37
CA PHE A 355 10.57 -1.42 16.39
C PHE A 355 10.79 -0.31 17.44
N GLY A 356 12.03 -0.23 17.94
CA GLY A 356 12.46 0.89 18.79
C GLY A 356 12.63 2.21 18.03
N GLY A 357 12.95 3.26 18.77
CA GLY A 357 13.32 4.58 18.26
C GLY A 357 12.17 5.58 18.07
N GLY A 358 10.91 5.14 18.21
CA GLY A 358 9.74 5.99 18.05
C GLY A 358 9.65 7.10 19.11
N LYS A 359 8.90 8.15 18.80
CA LYS A 359 8.60 9.26 19.73
C LYS A 359 7.17 9.23 20.28
N ASP A 360 6.39 8.23 19.88
CA ASP A 360 4.99 8.05 20.29
C ASP A 360 4.93 7.37 21.66
N ILE A 361 4.90 8.19 22.72
CA ILE A 361 4.94 7.70 24.10
C ILE A 361 3.66 6.92 24.44
N GLU A 362 2.52 7.37 23.94
CA GLU A 362 1.22 6.76 24.21
C GLU A 362 1.14 5.37 23.59
N PHE A 363 1.54 5.23 22.31
CA PHE A 363 1.64 3.93 21.67
C PHE A 363 2.53 2.94 22.45
N TYR A 364 3.72 3.36 22.91
CA TYR A 364 4.58 2.46 23.68
C TYR A 364 4.01 2.09 25.07
N LYS A 365 3.22 2.98 25.69
CA LYS A 365 2.47 2.66 26.92
C LYS A 365 1.42 1.60 26.65
N GLU A 366 0.64 1.76 25.60
CA GLU A 366 -0.37 0.77 25.22
C GLU A 366 0.23 -0.59 24.90
N ILE A 367 1.38 -0.63 24.21
CA ILE A 367 2.09 -1.89 23.98
C ILE A 367 2.57 -2.48 25.32
N SER A 368 3.17 -1.68 26.21
CA SER A 368 3.56 -2.15 27.55
C SER A 368 2.39 -2.75 28.33
N ASP A 369 1.22 -2.10 28.27
CA ASP A 369 0.00 -2.57 28.94
C ASP A 369 -0.53 -3.86 28.30
N LEU A 370 -0.45 -3.99 26.96
CA LEU A 370 -0.78 -5.22 26.23
C LEU A 370 0.11 -6.41 26.63
N LEU A 371 1.39 -6.16 26.93
CA LEU A 371 2.31 -7.20 27.42
C LEU A 371 1.99 -7.64 28.86
N GLY A 372 1.28 -6.82 29.61
CA GLY A 372 0.90 -7.06 30.99
C GLY A 372 2.04 -6.91 31.99
N THR A 373 1.79 -7.38 33.21
CA THR A 373 2.73 -7.33 34.33
C THR A 373 3.20 -8.72 34.74
N THR A 374 4.37 -8.78 35.36
CA THR A 374 4.91 -9.98 36.00
C THR A 374 5.24 -9.67 37.46
N ARG A 375 4.94 -10.63 38.34
CA ARG A 375 5.24 -10.49 39.76
C ARG A 375 6.70 -10.79 40.03
N VAL A 376 7.42 -9.84 40.60
CA VAL A 376 8.84 -9.97 40.96
C VAL A 376 8.97 -9.96 42.49
N ALA A 377 9.59 -11.00 43.04
CA ALA A 377 9.95 -11.04 44.45
C ALA A 377 11.15 -10.12 44.69
N ARG A 378 10.97 -9.08 45.51
CA ARG A 378 12.07 -8.24 45.99
C ARG A 378 12.41 -8.62 47.42
N ARG A 379 13.71 -8.73 47.69
CA ARG A 379 14.25 -8.91 49.04
C ARG A 379 14.91 -7.59 49.46
N SER A 380 14.36 -6.95 50.48
CA SER A 380 14.99 -5.77 51.08
C SER A 380 15.86 -6.19 52.26
N PHE A 381 17.04 -5.62 52.36
CA PHE A 381 17.94 -5.80 53.51
C PHE A 381 17.99 -4.48 54.26
N ASN A 382 17.50 -4.47 55.50
CA ASN A 382 17.62 -3.32 56.38
C ASN A 382 18.74 -3.60 57.38
N LEU A 383 19.69 -2.67 57.46
CA LEU A 383 20.76 -2.68 58.47
C LEU A 383 20.44 -1.60 59.50
N SER A 384 20.14 -1.99 60.74
CA SER A 384 19.90 -1.08 61.85
C SER A 384 20.63 -1.56 63.10
N HIS A 385 21.44 -0.68 63.71
CA HIS A 385 22.12 -0.87 65.00
C HIS A 385 22.64 -2.30 65.27
N GLY A 386 23.42 -2.86 64.34
CA GLY A 386 24.08 -4.16 64.51
C GLY A 386 23.21 -5.40 64.28
N ALA A 387 21.92 -5.25 63.96
CA ALA A 387 21.02 -6.35 63.61
C ALA A 387 20.72 -6.38 62.11
N TRP A 388 20.79 -7.56 61.50
CA TRP A 388 20.46 -7.79 60.10
C TRP A 388 19.05 -8.37 59.97
N GLY A 389 18.15 -7.65 59.31
CA GLY A 389 16.81 -8.13 58.96
C GLY A 389 16.62 -8.18 57.45
N SER A 390 15.98 -9.23 56.93
CA SER A 390 15.54 -9.28 55.54
C SER A 390 14.04 -9.49 55.44
N SER A 391 13.36 -8.67 54.63
CA SER A 391 11.94 -8.82 54.31
C SER A 391 11.75 -9.17 52.84
N PHE A 392 10.74 -9.99 52.55
CA PHE A 392 10.35 -10.37 51.20
C PHE A 392 9.00 -9.73 50.88
N TYR A 393 8.90 -9.04 49.75
CA TYR A 393 7.63 -8.53 49.23
C TYR A 393 7.58 -8.73 47.71
N GLY A 394 6.39 -9.03 47.19
CA GLY A 394 6.17 -9.23 45.75
C GLY A 394 5.57 -7.97 45.13
N ASP A 395 6.23 -7.44 44.09
CA ASP A 395 5.81 -6.25 43.35
C ASP A 395 5.43 -6.64 41.91
N ASP A 396 4.30 -6.14 41.41
CA ASP A 396 3.88 -6.38 40.03
C ASP A 396 4.47 -5.30 39.14
N VAL A 397 5.35 -5.69 38.22
CA VAL A 397 6.05 -4.77 37.32
C VAL A 397 5.71 -5.09 35.87
N PRO A 398 5.63 -4.09 34.97
CA PRO A 398 5.45 -4.34 33.53
C PRO A 398 6.50 -5.30 33.00
N VAL A 399 6.10 -6.21 32.10
CA VAL A 399 7.03 -7.16 31.45
C VAL A 399 8.12 -6.42 30.69
N LEU A 400 7.76 -5.35 29.97
CA LEU A 400 8.68 -4.38 29.38
C LEU A 400 8.11 -2.99 29.60
N ARG A 401 8.94 -2.06 30.07
CA ARG A 401 8.55 -0.66 30.21
C ARG A 401 8.52 0.03 28.84
N PRO A 402 7.71 1.08 28.66
CA PRO A 402 7.65 1.82 27.39
C PRO A 402 9.02 2.33 26.91
N GLU A 403 9.87 2.78 27.83
CA GLU A 403 11.23 3.23 27.52
C GLU A 403 12.16 2.10 27.08
N GLU A 404 11.92 0.86 27.50
CA GLU A 404 12.69 -0.31 27.09
C GLU A 404 12.32 -0.73 25.66
N ILE A 405 11.02 -0.72 25.33
CA ILE A 405 10.54 -0.97 23.96
C ILE A 405 11.10 0.10 23.02
N ARG A 406 11.05 1.38 23.42
CA ARG A 406 11.62 2.48 22.64
C ARG A 406 13.14 2.36 22.47
N ARG A 407 13.87 1.80 23.42
CA ARG A 407 15.33 1.65 23.39
C ARG A 407 15.79 0.35 22.72
N LEU A 408 14.87 -0.44 22.13
CA LEU A 408 15.26 -1.61 21.37
C LEU A 408 16.32 -1.23 20.32
N PRO A 409 17.45 -1.96 20.29
CA PRO A 409 18.54 -1.65 19.38
C PRO A 409 18.13 -1.88 17.92
N GLU A 410 18.91 -1.33 16.98
CA GLU A 410 18.69 -1.60 15.57
C GLU A 410 18.66 -3.12 15.28
N ARG A 411 17.89 -3.50 14.26
CA ARG A 411 17.67 -4.89 13.84
C ARG A 411 17.02 -5.75 14.93
N HIS A 412 16.47 -5.15 15.98
CA HIS A 412 15.65 -5.83 16.97
C HIS A 412 14.23 -5.27 16.96
N ALA A 413 13.27 -6.16 17.12
CA ALA A 413 11.87 -5.79 17.24
C ALA A 413 11.20 -6.62 18.31
N LEU A 414 10.26 -6.01 19.03
CA LEU A 414 9.30 -6.71 19.88
C LEU A 414 8.26 -7.34 18.98
N VAL A 415 7.98 -8.62 19.19
CA VAL A 415 6.97 -9.36 18.45
C VAL A 415 5.92 -9.87 19.44
N VAL A 416 4.67 -9.52 19.17
CA VAL A 416 3.48 -10.02 19.87
C VAL A 416 2.69 -10.84 18.85
N ALA A 417 2.67 -12.16 19.02
CA ALA A 417 2.11 -13.09 18.05
C ALA A 417 0.96 -13.89 18.67
N GLU A 418 -0.28 -13.51 18.37
CA GLU A 418 -1.50 -14.17 18.86
C GLU A 418 -1.44 -14.52 20.36
N ASN A 419 -1.49 -15.82 20.68
CA ASN A 419 -1.47 -16.33 22.06
C ASN A 419 -0.05 -16.66 22.57
N ALA A 420 0.98 -16.40 21.77
CA ALA A 420 2.36 -16.65 22.15
C ALA A 420 2.83 -15.60 23.17
N LYS A 421 3.74 -16.01 24.07
CA LYS A 421 4.44 -15.07 24.92
C LYS A 421 5.21 -14.07 24.05
N PRO A 422 5.25 -12.78 24.41
CA PRO A 422 6.01 -11.79 23.65
C PRO A 422 7.49 -12.15 23.64
N PHE A 423 8.15 -11.84 22.53
CA PHE A 423 9.59 -12.07 22.38
C PHE A 423 10.26 -10.92 21.65
N ILE A 424 11.55 -10.74 21.95
CA ILE A 424 12.40 -9.82 21.18
C ILE A 424 13.10 -10.64 20.10
N ALA A 425 12.88 -10.27 18.84
CA ALA A 425 13.47 -10.90 17.69
C ALA A 425 14.67 -10.07 17.18
N ARG A 426 15.79 -10.73 16.91
CA ARG A 426 16.85 -10.19 16.05
C ARG A 426 16.51 -10.52 14.60
N LEU A 427 16.20 -9.48 13.83
CA LEU A 427 15.82 -9.57 12.44
C LEU A 427 17.05 -9.78 11.55
N SER A 428 16.83 -10.38 10.39
CA SER A 428 17.87 -10.62 9.38
C SER A 428 17.72 -9.63 8.24
N ARG A 429 18.62 -8.64 8.19
CA ARG A 429 18.64 -7.66 7.11
C ARG A 429 18.92 -8.34 5.77
N CYS A 430 18.07 -8.10 4.77
CA CYS A 430 18.17 -8.77 3.47
C CYS A 430 19.50 -8.52 2.73
N ILE A 431 20.14 -7.37 2.96
CA ILE A 431 21.40 -6.97 2.32
C ILE A 431 22.66 -7.53 3.01
N ASP A 432 22.52 -8.30 4.09
CA ASP A 432 23.65 -8.92 4.77
C ASP A 432 24.06 -10.26 4.10
N GLY A 433 25.32 -10.66 4.27
CA GLY A 433 25.82 -11.97 3.85
C GLY A 433 25.99 -12.12 2.32
N LYS A 434 26.11 -13.38 1.85
CA LYS A 434 26.35 -13.68 0.43
C LYS A 434 25.13 -13.33 -0.43
N ALA A 435 23.93 -13.71 0.01
CA ALA A 435 22.68 -13.40 -0.69
C ALA A 435 22.45 -11.88 -0.76
N GLY A 436 22.70 -11.16 0.33
CA GLY A 436 22.57 -9.70 0.36
C GLY A 436 23.53 -8.98 -0.58
N ARG A 437 24.78 -9.43 -0.71
CA ARG A 437 25.72 -8.91 -1.72
C ARG A 437 25.21 -9.12 -3.16
N ALA A 438 24.57 -10.26 -3.43
CA ALA A 438 23.97 -10.50 -4.75
C ALA A 438 22.79 -9.55 -5.00
N LEU A 439 21.93 -9.32 -4.00
CA LEU A 439 20.84 -8.34 -4.10
C LEU A 439 21.36 -6.91 -4.36
N LEU A 440 22.40 -6.48 -3.66
CA LEU A 440 23.02 -5.16 -3.87
C LEU A 440 23.66 -5.03 -5.26
N SER A 441 24.24 -6.12 -5.79
CA SER A 441 24.76 -6.15 -7.17
C SER A 441 23.62 -5.97 -8.18
N ALA A 442 22.54 -6.75 -8.05
CA ALA A 442 21.36 -6.66 -8.89
C ALA A 442 20.71 -5.26 -8.81
N GLN A 443 20.59 -4.70 -7.60
CA GLN A 443 20.12 -3.33 -7.39
C GLN A 443 20.97 -2.31 -8.16
N THR A 444 22.29 -2.43 -8.10
CA THR A 444 23.22 -1.53 -8.79
C THR A 444 23.07 -1.63 -10.31
N GLU A 445 22.88 -2.84 -10.83
CA GLU A 445 22.64 -3.09 -12.26
C GLU A 445 21.29 -2.52 -12.71
N ALA A 446 20.21 -2.77 -11.96
CA ALA A 446 18.88 -2.24 -12.23
C ALA A 446 18.88 -0.70 -12.24
N ARG A 447 19.54 -0.08 -11.26
CA ARG A 447 19.73 1.37 -11.22
C ARG A 447 20.51 1.89 -12.43
N SER A 448 21.54 1.14 -12.85
CA SER A 448 22.34 1.50 -14.03
C SER A 448 21.53 1.40 -15.32
N ARG A 449 20.66 0.37 -15.47
CA ARG A 449 19.70 0.28 -16.58
C ARG A 449 18.76 1.48 -16.59
N ALA A 450 18.23 1.87 -15.44
CA ALA A 450 17.35 3.03 -15.34
C ALA A 450 18.06 4.35 -15.71
N ASN A 451 19.28 4.56 -15.21
CA ASN A 451 20.09 5.74 -15.55
C ASN A 451 20.42 5.82 -17.05
N ARG A 452 20.73 4.70 -17.70
CA ARG A 452 20.94 4.64 -19.15
C ARG A 452 19.67 5.03 -19.92
N THR A 453 18.51 4.52 -19.51
CA THR A 453 17.22 4.87 -20.13
C THR A 453 16.92 6.36 -19.99
N ARG A 454 17.14 6.93 -18.79
CA ARG A 454 16.97 8.36 -18.52
C ARG A 454 17.92 9.21 -19.38
N GLY A 455 19.18 8.79 -19.51
CA GLY A 455 20.16 9.41 -20.39
C GLY A 455 19.72 9.38 -21.86
N GLY A 456 19.38 8.21 -22.40
CA GLY A 456 18.96 8.05 -23.80
C GLY A 456 17.73 8.88 -24.16
N ARG A 457 16.76 9.03 -23.25
CA ARG A 457 15.60 9.93 -23.44
C ARG A 457 16.04 11.39 -23.57
N ARG A 458 16.91 11.89 -22.69
CA ARG A 458 17.44 13.27 -22.75
C ARG A 458 18.15 13.58 -24.08
N TRP A 459 18.95 12.65 -24.58
CA TRP A 459 19.62 12.81 -25.87
C TRP A 459 18.63 12.88 -27.04
N ARG A 460 17.59 12.04 -27.05
CA ARG A 460 16.53 12.08 -28.09
C ARG A 460 15.72 13.38 -28.05
N THR A 461 15.38 13.89 -26.87
CA THR A 461 14.71 15.18 -26.73
C THR A 461 15.57 16.33 -27.27
N ASN A 462 16.88 16.33 -26.96
CA ASN A 462 17.81 17.34 -27.47
C ASN A 462 17.98 17.28 -28.99
N LEU A 463 18.03 16.08 -29.59
CA LEU A 463 18.08 15.89 -31.04
C LEU A 463 16.79 16.36 -31.74
N HIS A 464 15.61 16.14 -31.14
CA HIS A 464 14.35 16.67 -31.66
C HIS A 464 14.33 18.21 -31.65
N VAL A 465 14.80 18.82 -30.56
CA VAL A 465 14.94 20.29 -30.45
C VAL A 465 15.96 20.83 -31.47
N PHE A 466 17.09 20.15 -31.66
CA PHE A 466 18.09 20.52 -32.67
C PHE A 466 17.56 20.39 -34.11
N SER A 467 16.80 19.33 -34.41
CA SER A 467 16.19 19.13 -35.72
C SER A 467 15.11 20.18 -36.02
N LEU A 468 14.34 20.60 -35.02
CA LEU A 468 13.39 21.72 -35.13
C LEU A 468 14.10 23.07 -35.35
N PHE A 469 15.27 23.28 -34.74
CA PHE A 469 16.10 24.46 -34.98
C PHE A 469 16.70 24.49 -36.40
N LEU A 470 17.20 23.34 -36.89
CA LEU A 470 17.73 23.20 -38.26
C LEU A 470 16.65 23.36 -39.34
N PHE A 471 15.43 22.92 -39.09
CA PHE A 471 14.30 23.13 -40.02
C PHE A 471 13.86 24.60 -40.10
N ARG A 472 14.02 25.37 -39.00
CA ARG A 472 13.73 26.81 -38.97
C ARG A 472 14.77 27.66 -39.70
N HIS A 473 16.00 27.16 -39.86
CA HIS A 473 17.06 27.85 -40.61
C HIS A 473 17.10 27.52 -42.12
N ARG A 474 16.37 26.51 -42.60
CA ARG A 474 16.22 26.21 -44.04
C ARG A 474 15.02 26.89 -44.71
N ARG A 475 14.24 27.69 -43.98
CA ARG A 475 13.11 28.50 -44.48
C ARG A 475 13.33 30.01 -44.33
N ARG A 476 14.57 30.48 -44.39
CA ARG A 476 14.90 31.89 -44.56
C ARG A 476 15.79 32.08 -45.77
#